data_AF-A0AAD4T6X6-F1
#
_entry.id   AF-A0AAD4T6X6-F1
#
_cell.length_a   1.000
_cell.length_b   1.000
_cell.length_c   1.000
_cell.angle_alpha   90.00
_cell.angle_beta   90.00
_cell.angle_gamma   90.00
#
_symmetry.space_group_name_H-M   'P 1'
#
loop_
_entity.id
_entity.type
_entity.pdbx_description
1 polymer ?
#
loop_
_entity_poly.entity_id
_entity_poly.type
_entity_poly.pdbx_seq_one_letter_code
_entity_poly.pdbx_strand_id
1 'polypeptide(L)'
;MYGLLDVSISHRLFSSIKWEGKEYQCTLVLGSSLLQLLKLEKVMRSIDVLLDGDSMHPGKRAKITTQNSSNKKMNVYIWDMDETLILLKSLLNGTYAEGFNGSKDVQKGIYIGKMWEKHILQICDDYFFYEQIENYNKPLLDSLSEYDDGKDLSDYDFSKDGVSSPHDDLNKKKLAYRHRIIGHKYEQGLRNVIDQDTMKQLDDLYELTDSYTDRWLSSARAFLEQSSEGKNSTPHLAAANRVTESSDSKSDKVNILVTAGSLIPSLVKCFLFRLDDLIMHQNVYSSWDVGKPKCFSWIKDRFNGPNVQFCVIGDGWEECEAAQIMKWPLVQIDHRPSGFHRFPGLTLKTVGYYISVIYEPSNSESDEK
;
A
#
# COMPACT_ATOMS: atom_id res chain seq x y z
N MET A 1 -42.17 5.67 45.62
CA MET A 1 -42.29 4.53 44.69
C MET A 1 -41.53 4.94 43.44
N TYR A 2 -40.36 4.37 43.21
CA TYR A 2 -39.44 4.75 42.14
C TYR A 2 -40.02 4.33 40.78
N GLY A 3 -40.04 5.26 39.81
CA GLY A 3 -40.33 4.98 38.40
C GLY A 3 -39.27 5.66 37.55
N LEU A 4 -38.32 4.86 37.05
CA LEU A 4 -37.34 5.24 36.03
C LEU A 4 -38.07 5.47 34.71
N LEU A 5 -37.96 6.67 34.14
CA LEU A 5 -38.28 6.94 32.75
C LEU A 5 -37.02 6.71 31.93
N ASP A 6 -37.10 5.71 31.07
CA ASP A 6 -36.13 5.30 30.06
C ASP A 6 -36.00 6.42 29.00
N VAL A 7 -34.81 6.98 28.86
CA VAL A 7 -34.50 8.02 27.86
C VAL A 7 -33.64 7.36 26.78
N SER A 8 -34.29 6.69 25.83
CA SER A 8 -33.67 6.31 24.56
C SER A 8 -33.78 7.50 23.61
N ILE A 9 -32.73 8.32 23.53
CA ILE A 9 -32.60 9.36 22.51
C ILE A 9 -31.70 8.83 21.39
N SER A 10 -32.33 8.34 20.32
CA SER A 10 -31.68 8.12 19.04
C SER A 10 -31.71 9.42 18.24
N HIS A 11 -30.64 10.22 18.31
CA HIS A 11 -30.49 11.36 17.40
C HIS A 11 -29.89 10.88 16.07
N ARG A 12 -30.73 10.77 15.03
CA ARG A 12 -30.27 10.75 13.63
C ARG A 12 -30.00 12.20 13.20
N LEU A 13 -28.76 12.53 12.90
CA LEU A 13 -28.41 13.79 12.22
C LEU A 13 -28.43 13.53 10.71
N PHE A 14 -29.26 14.28 9.99
CA PHE A 14 -29.25 14.34 8.53
C PHE A 14 -28.45 15.58 8.13
N SER A 15 -27.42 15.41 7.30
CA SER A 15 -26.80 16.52 6.57
C SER A 15 -27.06 16.31 5.07
N SER A 16 -27.43 17.40 4.40
CA SER A 16 -27.67 17.42 2.95
C SER A 16 -26.51 18.14 2.28
N ILE A 17 -25.89 17.51 1.28
CA ILE A 17 -24.83 18.10 0.46
C ILE A 17 -25.37 18.23 -0.96
N LYS A 18 -25.27 19.45 -1.53
CA LYS A 18 -25.58 19.72 -2.94
C LYS A 18 -24.30 19.78 -3.75
N TRP A 19 -24.21 18.94 -4.79
CA TRP A 19 -23.13 18.97 -5.78
C TRP A 19 -23.74 18.80 -7.17
N GLU A 20 -23.37 19.67 -8.12
CA GLU A 20 -23.95 19.74 -9.49
C GLU A 20 -25.49 19.71 -9.55
N GLY A 21 -26.15 20.41 -8.64
CA GLY A 21 -27.61 20.52 -8.64
C GLY A 21 -28.37 19.25 -8.24
N LYS A 22 -27.68 18.19 -7.79
CA LYS A 22 -28.30 17.00 -7.20
C LYS A 22 -28.09 16.98 -5.68
N GLU A 23 -29.14 16.61 -4.96
CA GLU A 23 -29.18 16.54 -3.50
C GLU A 23 -28.99 15.09 -3.06
N TYR A 24 -27.91 14.82 -2.32
CA TYR A 24 -27.59 13.48 -1.83
C TYR A 24 -27.87 13.40 -0.33
N GLN A 25 -28.74 12.48 0.08
CA GLN A 25 -29.04 12.21 1.48
C GLN A 25 -28.14 11.09 2.00
N CYS A 26 -27.19 11.41 2.88
CA CYS A 26 -26.43 10.41 3.63
C CYS A 26 -27.11 10.16 4.99
N THR A 27 -27.42 8.89 5.28
CA THR A 27 -27.87 8.46 6.60
C THR A 27 -26.64 8.01 7.40
N LEU A 28 -26.27 8.76 8.44
CA LEU A 28 -25.22 8.37 9.39
C LEU A 28 -25.80 7.39 10.41
N VAL A 29 -25.35 6.13 10.38
CA VAL A 29 -25.55 5.19 11.49
C VAL A 29 -24.40 5.43 12.46
N LEU A 30 -24.70 6.01 13.63
CA LEU A 30 -23.73 6.22 14.71
C LEU A 30 -23.37 4.88 15.34
N GLY A 31 -22.25 4.34 14.89
CA GLY A 31 -21.55 3.18 15.44
C GLY A 31 -20.07 3.31 15.10
N SER A 32 -19.46 4.40 15.52
CA SER A 32 -18.18 4.85 14.97
C SER A 32 -17.00 4.42 15.85
N SER A 33 -16.07 3.66 15.27
CA SER A 33 -14.68 3.56 15.75
C SER A 33 -14.01 4.94 15.71
N LEU A 34 -13.07 5.19 16.63
CA LEU A 34 -12.24 6.40 16.73
C LEU A 34 -11.58 6.79 15.38
N LEU A 35 -11.34 5.80 14.51
CA LEU A 35 -10.77 5.97 13.17
C LEU A 35 -11.71 6.72 12.18
N GLN A 36 -13.01 6.76 12.47
CA GLN A 36 -14.02 7.45 11.65
C GLN A 36 -14.22 8.92 12.09
N LEU A 37 -13.93 9.23 13.36
CA LEU A 37 -13.88 10.60 13.88
C LEU A 37 -12.65 11.35 13.34
N LEU A 38 -11.50 10.67 13.19
CA LEU A 38 -10.31 11.20 12.52
C LEU A 38 -10.53 11.52 11.04
N LYS A 39 -11.51 10.87 10.38
CA LYS A 39 -11.88 11.15 8.98
C LYS A 39 -12.76 12.40 8.83
N LEU A 40 -13.59 12.74 9.81
CA LEU A 40 -14.50 13.89 9.74
C LEU A 40 -13.83 15.22 10.10
N GLU A 41 -12.91 15.25 11.07
CA GLU A 41 -12.13 16.47 11.34
C GLU A 41 -11.21 16.87 10.17
N LYS A 42 -10.76 15.91 9.35
CA LYS A 42 -9.85 16.17 8.21
C LYS A 42 -10.53 16.62 6.92
N VAL A 43 -11.79 16.23 6.68
CA VAL A 43 -12.58 16.81 5.57
C VAL A 43 -12.82 18.30 5.78
N MET A 44 -12.96 18.74 7.04
CA MET A 44 -13.11 20.16 7.38
C MET A 44 -11.79 20.95 7.30
N ARG A 45 -10.63 20.32 7.49
CA ARG A 45 -9.30 20.98 7.39
C ARG A 45 -8.69 21.00 5.98
N SER A 46 -9.18 20.15 5.06
CA SER A 46 -8.69 20.13 3.67
C SER A 46 -9.09 21.36 2.84
N ILE A 47 -9.89 22.28 3.39
CA ILE A 47 -10.26 23.54 2.72
C ILE A 47 -9.18 24.62 2.88
N ASP A 48 -8.28 24.52 3.87
CA ASP A 48 -7.25 25.54 4.12
C ASP A 48 -5.91 25.32 3.37
N VAL A 49 -5.69 24.15 2.76
CA VAL A 49 -4.40 23.78 2.12
C VAL A 49 -4.35 24.13 0.60
N LEU A 50 -5.39 24.76 0.05
CA LEU A 50 -5.45 25.13 -1.37
C LEU A 50 -4.68 26.42 -1.74
N LEU A 51 -3.86 26.98 -0.84
CA LEU A 51 -3.14 28.25 -1.07
C LEU A 51 -1.62 28.21 -0.90
N ASP A 52 -0.97 27.05 -1.00
CA ASP A 52 0.49 27.02 -1.21
C ASP A 52 0.86 26.14 -2.40
N GLY A 53 1.29 26.80 -3.47
CA GLY A 53 1.85 26.17 -4.66
C GLY A 53 3.25 25.64 -4.37
N ASP A 54 3.33 24.45 -3.78
CA ASP A 54 4.61 23.77 -3.59
C ASP A 54 4.90 22.89 -4.82
N SER A 55 5.82 23.35 -5.67
CA SER A 55 6.33 22.63 -6.83
C SER A 55 7.29 21.53 -6.36
N MET A 56 6.72 20.47 -5.78
CA MET A 56 7.49 19.31 -5.32
C MET A 56 7.94 18.48 -6.53
N HIS A 57 9.19 18.68 -6.96
CA HIS A 57 9.89 17.76 -7.85
C HIS A 57 10.47 16.63 -6.99
N PRO A 58 10.11 15.35 -7.23
CA PRO A 58 10.86 14.25 -6.64
C PRO A 58 12.33 14.45 -7.00
N GLY A 59 13.22 14.45 -6.00
CA GLY A 59 14.65 14.68 -6.18
C GLY A 59 15.16 13.93 -7.41
N LYS A 60 16.00 14.59 -8.22
CA LYS A 60 16.52 14.08 -9.51
C LYS A 60 17.12 12.69 -9.33
N ARG A 61 16.29 11.66 -9.43
CA ARG A 61 16.73 10.27 -9.44
C ARG A 61 17.52 10.09 -10.72
N ALA A 62 18.65 9.39 -10.62
CA ALA A 62 19.32 8.90 -11.81
C ALA A 62 18.27 8.18 -12.66
N LYS A 63 17.94 8.73 -13.83
CA LYS A 63 17.27 7.98 -14.88
C LYS A 63 18.06 6.69 -14.99
N ILE A 64 17.40 5.54 -14.94
CA ILE A 64 18.03 4.30 -15.37
C ILE A 64 18.39 4.56 -16.83
N THR A 65 19.61 5.03 -17.04
CA THR A 65 20.14 5.33 -18.34
C THR A 65 20.58 3.97 -18.81
N THR A 66 19.72 3.31 -19.57
CA THR A 66 19.99 2.06 -20.25
C THR A 66 21.31 2.22 -20.99
N GLN A 67 22.40 1.76 -20.37
CA GLN A 67 23.55 1.34 -21.16
C GLN A 67 23.05 0.21 -22.04
N ASN A 68 23.29 0.36 -23.35
CA ASN A 68 22.89 -0.57 -24.40
C ASN A 68 23.18 -2.03 -24.00
N SER A 69 22.17 -2.75 -23.53
CA SER A 69 22.07 -4.20 -23.64
C SER A 69 20.66 -4.70 -23.32
N SER A 70 20.11 -5.45 -24.27
CA SER A 70 18.92 -6.32 -24.23
C SER A 70 17.55 -5.70 -24.51
N ASN A 71 16.90 -6.26 -25.53
CA ASN A 71 15.52 -6.09 -25.97
C ASN A 71 14.51 -6.65 -24.93
N LYS A 72 14.81 -6.46 -23.64
CA LYS A 72 14.19 -7.18 -22.53
C LYS A 72 12.96 -6.41 -22.06
N LYS A 73 11.80 -7.07 -22.14
CA LYS A 73 10.51 -6.58 -21.68
C LYS A 73 10.52 -6.40 -20.15
N MET A 74 9.96 -5.31 -19.64
CA MET A 74 9.80 -5.07 -18.20
C MET A 74 8.32 -4.89 -17.86
N ASN A 75 7.82 -5.66 -16.89
CA ASN A 75 6.47 -5.54 -16.38
C ASN A 75 6.51 -4.88 -14.99
N VAL A 76 5.75 -3.80 -14.82
CA VAL A 76 5.61 -3.07 -13.55
C VAL A 76 4.19 -3.30 -13.03
N TYR A 77 4.08 -4.05 -11.94
CA TYR A 77 2.82 -4.33 -11.26
C TYR A 77 2.60 -3.30 -10.16
N ILE A 78 1.49 -2.57 -10.24
CA ILE A 78 1.11 -1.52 -9.31
C ILE A 78 -0.05 -2.04 -8.48
N TRP A 79 0.22 -2.31 -7.21
CA TRP A 79 -0.70 -2.92 -6.28
C TRP A 79 -1.35 -1.87 -5.39
N ASP A 80 -2.64 -2.02 -5.14
CA ASP A 80 -3.25 -1.52 -3.91
C ASP A 80 -2.92 -2.44 -2.71
N MET A 81 -3.05 -1.90 -1.49
CA MET A 81 -2.79 -2.63 -0.25
C MET A 81 -4.07 -3.22 0.37
N ASP A 82 -4.96 -2.35 0.86
CA ASP A 82 -6.03 -2.69 1.78
C ASP A 82 -7.24 -3.22 0.99
N GLU A 83 -7.67 -4.44 1.28
CA GLU A 83 -8.66 -5.23 0.52
C GLU A 83 -8.19 -5.76 -0.85
N THR A 84 -6.88 -5.64 -1.10
CA THR A 84 -6.20 -6.19 -2.29
C THR A 84 -5.13 -7.21 -1.88
N LEU A 85 -4.00 -6.77 -1.30
CA LEU A 85 -2.94 -7.65 -0.82
C LEU A 85 -3.22 -8.17 0.60
N ILE A 86 -3.88 -7.34 1.41
CA ILE A 86 -4.26 -7.66 2.79
C ILE A 86 -5.77 -7.44 2.96
N LEU A 87 -6.37 -8.08 3.97
CA LEU A 87 -7.75 -7.84 4.37
C LEU A 87 -7.73 -7.26 5.78
N LEU A 88 -8.18 -6.01 5.97
CA LEU A 88 -8.10 -5.35 7.28
C LEU A 88 -9.38 -4.62 7.62
N LYS A 89 -9.81 -3.69 6.76
CA LYS A 89 -11.04 -2.94 6.93
C LYS A 89 -12.25 -3.87 6.91
N SER A 90 -12.27 -4.84 5.99
CA SER A 90 -13.32 -5.86 5.87
C SER A 90 -13.40 -6.80 7.08
N LEU A 91 -12.27 -7.05 7.74
CA LEU A 91 -12.23 -7.78 9.01
C LEU A 91 -12.76 -6.92 10.16
N LEU A 92 -12.28 -5.67 10.29
CA LEU A 92 -12.66 -4.74 11.36
C LEU A 92 -14.16 -4.45 11.40
N ASN A 93 -14.79 -4.32 10.24
CA ASN A 93 -16.22 -4.05 10.13
C ASN A 93 -17.09 -5.31 9.98
N GLY A 94 -16.49 -6.50 9.92
CA GLY A 94 -17.19 -7.79 9.76
C GLY A 94 -17.67 -8.11 8.34
N THR A 95 -17.55 -7.18 7.39
CA THR A 95 -18.09 -7.32 6.02
C THR A 95 -17.43 -8.44 5.22
N TYR A 96 -16.18 -8.83 5.55
CA TYR A 96 -15.55 -10.00 4.94
C TYR A 96 -16.42 -11.24 5.13
N ALA A 97 -16.90 -11.49 6.34
CA ALA A 97 -17.65 -12.69 6.69
C ALA A 97 -19.08 -12.70 6.13
N GLU A 98 -19.70 -11.53 6.04
CA GLU A 98 -21.07 -11.37 5.53
C GLU A 98 -21.22 -11.93 4.11
N GLY A 99 -20.19 -11.78 3.27
CA GLY A 99 -20.19 -12.30 1.91
C GLY A 99 -20.22 -13.83 1.79
N PHE A 100 -19.97 -14.57 2.88
CA PHE A 100 -19.83 -16.02 2.90
C PHE A 100 -21.09 -16.77 3.35
N ASN A 101 -22.25 -16.12 3.31
CA ASN A 101 -23.56 -16.73 3.59
C ASN A 101 -23.60 -17.54 4.91
N GLY A 102 -22.97 -17.00 5.96
CA GLY A 102 -22.96 -17.61 7.30
C GLY A 102 -21.93 -18.71 7.53
N SER A 103 -21.10 -19.06 6.53
CA SER A 103 -20.04 -20.07 6.70
C SER A 103 -18.79 -19.57 7.46
N LYS A 104 -18.69 -18.26 7.71
CA LYS A 104 -17.62 -17.64 8.50
C LYS A 104 -18.17 -16.96 9.76
N ASP A 105 -17.42 -17.11 10.85
CA ASP A 105 -17.73 -16.45 12.13
C ASP A 105 -17.34 -14.97 12.09
N VAL A 106 -18.36 -14.11 12.00
CA VAL A 106 -18.24 -12.65 11.96
C VAL A 106 -17.45 -12.11 13.17
N GLN A 107 -17.70 -12.62 14.38
CA GLN A 107 -17.06 -12.11 15.60
C GLN A 107 -15.58 -12.47 15.63
N LYS A 108 -15.23 -13.67 15.15
CA LYS A 108 -13.84 -14.08 14.98
C LYS A 108 -13.11 -13.16 13.99
N GLY A 109 -13.73 -12.81 12.85
CA GLY A 109 -13.16 -11.87 11.89
C GLY A 109 -12.89 -10.48 12.48
N ILE A 110 -13.88 -9.92 13.20
CA ILE A 110 -13.75 -8.63 13.88
C ILE A 110 -12.64 -8.66 14.95
N TYR A 111 -12.55 -9.76 15.71
CA TYR A 111 -11.48 -9.94 16.69
C TYR A 111 -10.09 -9.93 16.03
N ILE A 112 -9.90 -10.67 14.94
CA ILE A 112 -8.64 -10.67 14.18
C ILE A 112 -8.30 -9.25 13.69
N GLY A 113 -9.26 -8.56 13.09
CA GLY A 113 -9.07 -7.18 12.61
C GLY A 113 -8.63 -6.22 13.72
N LYS A 114 -9.27 -6.29 14.89
CA LYS A 114 -8.90 -5.47 16.06
C LYS A 114 -7.50 -5.78 16.58
N MET A 115 -7.07 -7.03 16.51
CA MET A 115 -5.73 -7.41 16.92
C MET A 115 -4.67 -6.86 15.97
N TRP A 116 -4.92 -6.92 14.67
CA TRP A 116 -4.06 -6.24 13.70
C TRP A 116 -4.01 -4.74 13.91
N GLU A 117 -5.15 -4.06 14.06
CA GLU A 117 -5.20 -2.61 14.32
C GLU A 117 -4.36 -2.23 15.54
N LYS A 118 -4.51 -2.98 16.65
CA LYS A 118 -3.71 -2.77 17.86
C LYS A 118 -2.21 -2.90 17.58
N HIS A 119 -1.77 -4.00 16.94
CA HIS A 119 -0.35 -4.24 16.69
C HIS A 119 0.25 -3.25 15.68
N ILE A 120 -0.51 -2.88 14.64
CA ILE A 120 -0.08 -1.85 13.67
C ILE A 120 0.19 -0.54 14.41
N LEU A 121 -0.76 -0.04 15.21
CA LEU A 121 -0.61 1.21 15.94
C LEU A 121 0.55 1.16 16.92
N GLN A 122 0.61 0.11 17.75
CA GLN A 122 1.67 -0.05 18.73
C GLN A 122 3.06 -0.06 18.08
N ILE A 123 3.23 -0.80 16.98
CA ILE A 123 4.53 -0.88 16.32
C ILE A 123 4.90 0.44 15.64
N CYS A 124 3.92 1.13 15.05
CA CYS A 124 4.13 2.46 14.48
C CYS A 124 4.70 3.44 15.52
N ASP A 125 4.11 3.47 16.71
CA ASP A 125 4.49 4.40 17.78
C ASP A 125 5.82 4.00 18.42
N ASP A 126 5.95 2.73 18.85
CA ASP A 126 7.10 2.24 19.61
C ASP A 126 8.39 2.20 18.78
N TYR A 127 8.30 1.90 17.47
CA TYR A 127 9.48 1.60 16.65
C TYR A 127 9.67 2.51 15.43
N PHE A 128 8.63 3.21 14.98
CA PHE A 128 8.65 3.98 13.72
C PHE A 128 8.33 5.47 13.90
N PHE A 129 8.47 5.99 15.12
CA PHE A 129 8.34 7.41 15.46
C PHE A 129 6.97 8.01 15.13
N TYR A 130 5.93 7.18 14.94
CA TYR A 130 4.69 7.64 14.32
C TYR A 130 3.99 8.71 15.15
N GLU A 131 3.90 8.57 16.48
CA GLU A 131 3.43 9.61 17.39
C GLU A 131 4.09 10.99 17.16
N GLN A 132 5.37 11.02 16.76
CA GLN A 132 6.12 12.26 16.54
C GLN A 132 5.88 12.86 15.15
N ILE A 133 5.50 12.05 14.15
CA ILE A 133 5.49 12.45 12.73
C ILE A 133 4.16 12.16 12.00
N GLU A 134 3.11 11.72 12.70
CA GLU A 134 1.82 11.36 12.10
C GLU A 134 1.17 12.50 11.30
N ASN A 135 1.42 13.74 11.70
CA ASN A 135 0.91 14.94 11.04
C ASN A 135 1.75 15.37 9.83
N TYR A 136 2.86 14.67 9.55
CA TYR A 136 3.85 15.02 8.52
C TYR A 136 4.03 13.90 7.51
N ASN A 137 2.91 13.36 7.03
CA ASN A 137 2.92 12.33 6.00
C ASN A 137 3.64 12.83 4.73
N LYS A 138 4.39 11.93 4.10
CA LYS A 138 4.99 12.15 2.79
C LYS A 138 4.66 10.98 1.87
N PRO A 139 4.64 11.19 0.54
CA PRO A 139 4.35 10.10 -0.39
C PRO A 139 5.40 8.99 -0.39
N LEU A 140 6.67 9.30 -0.10
CA LEU A 140 7.81 8.39 -0.08
C LEU A 140 8.77 8.74 1.06
N LEU A 141 9.60 7.77 1.49
CA LEU A 141 10.65 8.05 2.47
C LEU A 141 11.67 9.06 1.92
N ASP A 142 12.04 8.93 0.65
CA ASP A 142 13.00 9.82 -0.02
C ASP A 142 12.43 11.23 -0.32
N SER A 143 11.18 11.54 0.02
CA SER A 143 10.56 12.85 -0.27
C SER A 143 11.28 14.04 0.37
N LEU A 144 12.13 13.82 1.38
CA LEU A 144 12.91 14.85 2.07
C LEU A 144 14.42 14.67 1.89
N SER A 145 14.86 13.88 0.90
CA SER A 145 16.28 13.54 0.72
C SER A 145 17.20 14.75 0.53
N GLU A 146 16.67 15.86 0.02
CA GLU A 146 17.43 17.11 -0.17
C GLU A 146 17.81 17.81 1.15
N TYR A 147 17.10 17.49 2.23
CA TYR A 147 17.37 18.00 3.57
C TYR A 147 18.26 17.08 4.41
N ASP A 148 18.50 15.85 3.94
CA ASP A 148 19.40 14.91 4.61
C ASP A 148 20.86 15.26 4.27
N ASP A 149 21.66 15.58 5.28
CA ASP A 149 23.08 15.94 5.12
C ASP A 149 24.01 14.72 5.18
N GLY A 150 23.47 13.50 5.30
CA GLY A 150 24.25 12.27 5.39
C GLY A 150 24.95 12.09 6.73
N LYS A 151 24.59 12.85 7.77
CA LYS A 151 25.13 12.67 9.14
C LYS A 151 24.99 11.22 9.59
N ASP A 152 26.00 10.70 10.28
CA ASP A 152 25.89 9.42 11.00
C ASP A 152 24.89 9.55 12.17
N LEU A 153 23.90 8.68 12.18
CA LEU A 153 22.78 8.70 13.12
C LEU A 153 22.91 7.66 14.23
N SER A 154 24.03 6.92 14.28
CA SER A 154 24.24 5.85 15.27
C SER A 154 24.14 6.35 16.73
N ASP A 155 24.64 7.56 17.00
CA ASP A 155 24.57 8.22 18.32
C ASP A 155 23.52 9.35 18.37
N TYR A 156 22.61 9.42 17.39
CA TYR A 156 21.61 10.49 17.32
C TYR A 156 20.41 10.19 18.22
N ASP A 157 20.17 11.06 19.20
CA ASP A 157 19.04 10.94 20.14
C ASP A 157 17.77 11.61 19.60
N PHE A 158 16.93 10.82 18.93
CA PHE A 158 15.63 11.27 18.40
C PHE A 158 14.66 11.79 19.47
N SER A 159 14.82 11.39 20.74
CA SER A 159 13.94 11.86 21.82
C SER A 159 14.22 13.30 22.25
N LYS A 160 15.41 13.83 21.93
CA LYS A 160 15.86 15.16 22.36
C LYS A 160 15.90 16.20 21.25
N ASP A 161 15.62 15.82 20.00
CA ASP A 161 15.77 16.73 18.87
C ASP A 161 14.61 17.71 18.68
N GLY A 162 13.50 17.52 19.40
CA GLY A 162 12.39 18.47 19.46
C GLY A 162 11.78 18.78 18.10
N VAL A 163 11.48 17.76 17.28
CA VAL A 163 10.65 17.93 16.08
C VAL A 163 9.31 18.55 16.47
N SER A 164 9.00 19.68 15.84
CA SER A 164 7.76 20.43 16.13
C SER A 164 7.06 20.88 14.85
N SER A 165 7.59 21.86 14.11
CA SER A 165 6.98 22.45 12.91
C SER A 165 7.72 22.02 11.63
N PRO A 166 7.09 21.33 10.67
CA PRO A 166 7.76 20.65 9.57
C PRO A 166 8.15 21.58 8.41
N HIS A 167 7.83 22.87 8.51
CA HIS A 167 7.94 23.78 7.37
C HIS A 167 9.32 24.43 7.28
N ASP A 168 10.05 24.55 8.39
CA ASP A 168 11.42 25.03 8.37
C ASP A 168 12.42 23.92 7.98
N ASP A 169 13.54 24.33 7.37
CA ASP A 169 14.55 23.41 6.87
C ASP A 169 15.19 22.56 7.98
N LEU A 170 15.24 23.08 9.22
CA LEU A 170 15.81 22.37 10.35
C LEU A 170 14.95 21.17 10.74
N ASN A 171 13.63 21.34 10.78
CA ASN A 171 12.68 20.26 11.07
C ASN A 171 12.52 19.31 9.87
N LYS A 172 12.56 19.81 8.62
CA LYS A 172 12.63 18.94 7.44
C LYS A 172 13.84 18.02 7.46
N LYS A 173 15.00 18.51 7.92
CA LYS A 173 16.21 17.71 8.14
C LYS A 173 16.02 16.63 9.21
N LYS A 174 15.41 16.96 10.35
CA LYS A 174 15.09 15.96 11.40
C LYS A 174 14.08 14.91 10.93
N LEU A 175 13.12 15.29 10.08
CA LEU A 175 12.19 14.37 9.44
C LEU A 175 12.92 13.46 8.44
N ALA A 176 13.85 14.02 7.64
CA ALA A 176 14.68 13.25 6.72
C ALA A 176 15.51 12.17 7.46
N TYR A 177 16.09 12.50 8.62
CA TYR A 177 16.78 11.52 9.47
C TYR A 177 15.88 10.36 9.91
N ARG A 178 14.65 10.67 10.36
CA ARG A 178 13.67 9.63 10.74
C ARG A 178 13.33 8.75 9.54
N HIS A 179 13.08 9.34 8.37
CA HIS A 179 12.81 8.59 7.15
C HIS A 179 13.97 7.67 6.74
N ARG A 180 15.23 8.15 6.83
CA ARG A 180 16.42 7.33 6.56
C ARG A 180 16.52 6.14 7.52
N ILE A 181 16.33 6.36 8.83
CA ILE A 181 16.33 5.27 9.81
C ILE A 181 15.17 4.29 9.57
N ILE A 182 13.98 4.78 9.25
CA ILE A 182 12.83 3.92 8.91
C ILE A 182 13.15 3.06 7.68
N GLY A 183 13.76 3.63 6.64
CA GLY A 183 14.21 2.89 5.46
C GLY A 183 15.24 1.82 5.80
N HIS A 184 16.23 2.13 6.64
CA HIS A 184 17.20 1.14 7.11
C HIS A 184 16.57 0.02 7.94
N LYS A 185 15.61 0.35 8.83
CA LYS A 185 14.83 -0.66 9.56
C LYS A 185 14.05 -1.55 8.58
N TYR A 186 13.47 -0.96 7.53
CA TYR A 186 12.80 -1.70 6.45
C TYR A 186 13.71 -2.73 5.79
N GLU A 187 14.91 -2.33 5.41
CA GLU A 187 15.88 -3.22 4.77
C GLU A 187 16.39 -4.34 5.70
N GLN A 188 16.42 -4.10 7.01
CA GLN A 188 16.83 -5.10 8.00
C GLN A 188 15.75 -6.14 8.28
N GLY A 189 14.49 -5.88 7.97
CA GLY A 189 13.39 -6.78 8.30
C GLY A 189 12.91 -6.68 9.75
N LEU A 190 11.64 -7.02 9.98
CA LEU A 190 10.95 -6.84 11.27
C LEU A 190 11.62 -7.59 12.44
N ARG A 191 12.22 -8.75 12.16
CA ARG A 191 12.87 -9.62 13.17
C ARG A 191 14.04 -8.95 13.88
N ASN A 192 14.65 -7.94 13.27
CA ASN A 192 15.74 -7.17 13.87
C ASN A 192 15.25 -5.95 14.66
N VAL A 193 13.94 -5.67 14.62
CA VAL A 193 13.33 -4.48 15.23
C VAL A 193 12.52 -4.86 16.48
N ILE A 194 11.87 -6.02 16.47
CA ILE A 194 10.89 -6.44 17.49
C ILE A 194 11.42 -7.63 18.30
N ASP A 195 11.04 -7.72 19.58
CA ASP A 195 11.38 -8.84 20.45
C ASP A 195 10.75 -10.17 20.03
N GLN A 196 11.32 -11.27 20.53
CA GLN A 196 10.95 -12.62 20.13
C GLN A 196 9.51 -13.00 20.54
N ASP A 197 9.01 -12.51 21.68
CA ASP A 197 7.66 -12.84 22.16
C ASP A 197 6.60 -12.13 21.32
N THR A 198 6.81 -10.84 21.03
CA THR A 198 5.95 -10.08 20.11
C THR A 198 5.97 -10.70 18.72
N MET A 199 7.13 -11.09 18.20
CA MET A 199 7.22 -11.78 16.90
C MET A 199 6.40 -13.07 16.85
N LYS A 200 6.42 -13.88 17.92
CA LYS A 200 5.60 -15.09 18.00
C LYS A 200 4.11 -14.78 17.97
N GLN A 201 3.66 -13.75 18.70
CA GLN A 201 2.26 -13.32 18.68
C GLN A 201 1.82 -12.87 17.28
N LEU A 202 2.68 -12.16 16.56
CA LEU A 202 2.43 -11.72 15.19
C LEU A 202 2.37 -12.90 14.21
N ASP A 203 3.25 -13.89 14.37
CA ASP A 203 3.23 -15.12 13.56
C ASP A 203 1.93 -15.91 13.81
N ASP A 204 1.52 -16.09 15.07
CA ASP A 204 0.27 -16.76 15.42
C ASP A 204 -0.96 -16.00 14.85
N LEU A 205 -0.94 -14.66 14.91
CA LEU A 205 -2.00 -13.83 14.33
C LEU A 205 -2.04 -13.91 12.80
N TYR A 206 -0.89 -13.95 12.14
CA TYR A 206 -0.80 -14.16 10.69
C TYR A 206 -1.42 -15.48 10.28
N GLU A 207 -1.03 -16.59 10.91
CA GLU A 207 -1.58 -17.91 10.58
C GLU A 207 -3.08 -18.01 10.90
N LEU A 208 -3.53 -17.42 12.00
CA LEU A 208 -4.96 -17.32 12.33
C LEU A 208 -5.73 -16.54 11.26
N THR A 209 -5.16 -15.44 10.77
CA THR A 209 -5.76 -14.59 9.74
C THR A 209 -5.82 -15.32 8.41
N ASP A 210 -4.71 -15.95 8.00
CA ASP A 210 -4.62 -16.64 6.72
C ASP A 210 -5.57 -17.84 6.68
N SER A 211 -5.65 -18.59 7.79
CA SER A 211 -6.63 -19.68 7.96
C SER A 211 -8.07 -19.17 7.86
N TYR A 212 -8.40 -18.07 8.55
CA TYR A 212 -9.73 -17.49 8.52
C TYR A 212 -10.12 -16.94 7.14
N THR A 213 -9.15 -16.43 6.39
CA THR A 213 -9.33 -15.78 5.08
C THR A 213 -9.11 -16.72 3.88
N ASP A 214 -9.22 -18.04 4.10
CA ASP A 214 -9.07 -19.07 3.06
C ASP A 214 -7.74 -18.98 2.31
N ARG A 215 -6.68 -18.62 3.03
CA ARG A 215 -5.30 -18.45 2.53
C ARG A 215 -5.08 -17.20 1.68
N TRP A 216 -5.81 -16.12 1.95
CA TRP A 216 -5.66 -14.86 1.20
C TRP A 216 -4.22 -14.33 1.23
N LEU A 217 -3.64 -14.21 2.44
CA LEU A 217 -2.33 -13.60 2.64
C LEU A 217 -1.22 -14.44 2.01
N SER A 218 -1.22 -15.75 2.25
CA SER A 218 -0.20 -16.64 1.67
C SER A 218 -0.32 -16.75 0.15
N SER A 219 -1.54 -16.65 -0.41
CA SER A 219 -1.75 -16.63 -1.86
C SER A 219 -1.30 -15.32 -2.51
N ALA A 220 -1.59 -14.18 -1.89
CA ALA A 220 -1.12 -12.87 -2.35
C ALA A 220 0.42 -12.82 -2.31
N ARG A 221 1.04 -13.30 -1.23
CA ARG A 221 2.49 -13.39 -1.11
C ARG A 221 3.11 -14.31 -2.17
N ALA A 222 2.55 -15.50 -2.39
CA ALA A 222 3.02 -16.44 -3.42
C ALA A 222 2.91 -15.84 -4.84
N PHE A 223 1.90 -15.00 -5.10
CA PHE A 223 1.80 -14.27 -6.34
C PHE A 223 2.95 -13.26 -6.49
N LEU A 224 3.20 -12.46 -5.44
CA LEU A 224 4.29 -11.47 -5.42
C LEU A 224 5.67 -12.11 -5.60
N GLU A 225 5.91 -13.29 -5.03
CA GLU A 225 7.14 -14.05 -5.24
C GLU A 225 7.35 -14.41 -6.71
N GLN A 226 6.33 -14.94 -7.39
CA GLN A 226 6.40 -15.26 -8.82
C GLN A 226 6.56 -14.00 -9.69
N SER A 227 6.04 -12.85 -9.23
CA SER A 227 6.29 -11.56 -9.88
C SER A 227 7.62 -10.93 -9.48
N SER A 228 8.40 -11.54 -8.56
CA SER A 228 9.73 -11.10 -8.15
C SER A 228 10.87 -12.02 -8.60
N GLU A 229 10.57 -13.20 -9.18
CA GLU A 229 11.52 -14.19 -9.72
C GLU A 229 12.30 -13.71 -10.97
N GLY A 230 12.83 -12.49 -10.93
CA GLY A 230 13.80 -11.89 -11.84
C GLY A 230 15.20 -11.81 -11.27
N LYS A 231 15.38 -11.66 -9.94
CA LYS A 231 16.67 -11.42 -9.30
C LYS A 231 16.73 -11.95 -7.86
N ASN A 232 17.15 -13.20 -7.69
CA ASN A 232 17.91 -13.61 -6.50
C ASN A 232 19.30 -14.07 -6.98
N SER A 233 20.10 -13.10 -7.41
CA SER A 233 21.56 -13.24 -7.46
C SER A 233 22.10 -12.16 -6.54
N THR A 234 22.14 -12.47 -5.25
CA THR A 234 23.15 -11.88 -4.36
C THR A 234 24.53 -12.22 -4.94
N PRO A 235 25.49 -11.28 -5.02
CA PRO A 235 26.82 -11.53 -5.56
C PRO A 235 27.72 -12.21 -4.51
N HIS A 236 27.24 -13.29 -3.90
CA HIS A 236 28.08 -14.14 -3.05
C HIS A 236 27.49 -15.54 -2.98
N LEU A 237 28.33 -16.55 -3.24
CA LEU A 237 28.02 -17.98 -3.45
C LEU A 237 27.59 -18.36 -4.88
N ALA A 238 28.52 -18.18 -5.81
CA ALA A 238 28.63 -19.10 -6.93
C ALA A 238 29.07 -20.48 -6.40
N ALA A 239 28.25 -21.51 -6.55
CA ALA A 239 28.66 -22.78 -7.17
C ALA A 239 27.52 -23.82 -7.15
N ALA A 240 27.34 -24.42 -8.32
CA ALA A 240 26.83 -25.75 -8.61
C ALA A 240 25.32 -25.93 -8.92
N ASN A 241 25.11 -26.13 -10.22
CA ASN A 241 24.10 -26.96 -10.87
C ASN A 241 22.64 -26.51 -10.83
N ARG A 242 22.23 -25.75 -11.86
CA ARG A 242 21.00 -26.05 -12.60
C ARG A 242 21.20 -25.83 -14.10
N VAL A 243 21.34 -26.94 -14.82
CA VAL A 243 21.03 -27.03 -16.25
C VAL A 243 19.52 -27.11 -16.35
N THR A 244 18.89 -26.02 -16.79
CA THR A 244 17.61 -26.07 -17.49
C THR A 244 17.57 -24.89 -18.44
N GLU A 245 17.78 -25.20 -19.72
CA GLU A 245 17.53 -24.30 -20.83
C GLU A 245 16.02 -24.10 -20.97
N SER A 246 15.58 -22.85 -20.81
CA SER A 246 14.47 -22.31 -21.59
C SER A 246 14.81 -20.85 -21.91
N SER A 247 15.32 -20.63 -23.12
CA SER A 247 15.63 -19.31 -23.68
C SER A 247 14.35 -18.56 -24.03
N ASP A 248 13.49 -18.34 -23.05
CA ASP A 248 12.41 -17.38 -23.15
C ASP A 248 12.96 -16.04 -22.65
N SER A 249 12.76 -14.96 -23.42
CA SER A 249 13.28 -13.64 -23.08
C SER A 249 12.74 -13.19 -21.72
N LYS A 250 13.48 -13.49 -20.64
CA LYS A 250 13.02 -13.32 -19.27
C LYS A 250 12.60 -11.87 -19.06
N SER A 251 11.31 -11.60 -18.91
CA SER A 251 10.84 -10.25 -18.62
C SER A 251 11.27 -9.85 -17.21
N ASP A 252 11.86 -8.66 -17.03
CA ASP A 252 12.03 -8.12 -15.69
C ASP A 252 10.68 -7.77 -15.10
N LYS A 253 10.48 -8.03 -13.82
CA LYS A 253 9.21 -7.78 -13.13
C LYS A 253 9.49 -6.94 -11.88
N VAL A 254 8.65 -5.94 -11.65
CA VAL A 254 8.78 -5.01 -10.52
C VAL A 254 7.43 -4.87 -9.84
N ASN A 255 7.39 -5.05 -8.52
CA ASN A 255 6.22 -4.77 -7.70
C ASN A 255 6.34 -3.38 -7.05
N ILE A 256 5.28 -2.59 -7.18
CA ILE A 256 5.12 -1.26 -6.57
C ILE A 256 3.81 -1.25 -5.81
N LEU A 257 3.83 -0.75 -4.58
CA LEU A 257 2.64 -0.55 -3.76
C LEU A 257 2.22 0.92 -3.80
N VAL A 258 0.94 1.19 -4.06
CA VAL A 258 0.35 2.53 -3.97
C VAL A 258 -0.92 2.44 -3.14
N THR A 259 -0.90 3.01 -1.94
CA THR A 259 -2.00 2.91 -0.97
C THR A 259 -2.53 4.28 -0.57
N ALA A 260 -3.84 4.36 -0.34
CA ALA A 260 -4.49 5.54 0.21
C ALA A 260 -4.11 5.81 1.67
N GLY A 261 -3.49 4.85 2.39
CA GLY A 261 -3.03 5.03 3.77
C GLY A 261 -1.80 5.94 3.91
N SER A 262 -1.53 6.43 5.13
CA SER A 262 -0.29 7.15 5.45
C SER A 262 0.94 6.24 5.30
N LEU A 263 2.08 6.82 4.97
CA LEU A 263 3.30 6.09 4.57
C LEU A 263 3.84 5.19 5.67
N ILE A 264 4.01 5.71 6.89
CA ILE A 264 4.65 4.96 7.98
C ILE A 264 3.83 3.73 8.37
N PRO A 265 2.51 3.83 8.63
CA PRO A 265 1.69 2.65 8.87
C PRO A 265 1.65 1.68 7.69
N SER A 266 1.75 2.17 6.45
CA SER A 266 1.79 1.31 5.26
C SER A 266 3.10 0.50 5.18
N LEU A 267 4.24 1.09 5.54
CA LEU A 267 5.51 0.36 5.67
C LEU A 267 5.44 -0.67 6.80
N VAL A 268 4.85 -0.30 7.95
CA VAL A 268 4.62 -1.24 9.07
C VAL A 268 3.73 -2.40 8.64
N LYS A 269 2.64 -2.15 7.92
CA LYS A 269 1.81 -3.21 7.34
C LYS A 269 2.62 -4.12 6.41
N CYS A 270 3.48 -3.58 5.55
CA CYS A 270 4.31 -4.42 4.67
C CYS A 270 5.11 -5.46 5.48
N PHE A 271 5.72 -5.07 6.60
CA PHE A 271 6.39 -6.02 7.48
C PHE A 271 5.44 -7.05 8.10
N LEU A 272 4.36 -6.56 8.70
CA LEU A 272 3.43 -7.40 9.47
C LEU A 272 2.74 -8.45 8.61
N PHE A 273 2.55 -8.13 7.34
CA PHE A 273 1.96 -9.04 6.35
C PHE A 273 3.00 -9.72 5.45
N ARG A 274 4.29 -9.66 5.81
CA ARG A 274 5.41 -10.38 5.16
C ARG A 274 5.56 -10.03 3.67
N LEU A 275 5.52 -8.73 3.37
CA LEU A 275 5.65 -8.14 2.04
C LEU A 275 6.98 -7.38 1.85
N ASP A 276 7.74 -7.15 2.93
CA ASP A 276 8.93 -6.29 2.98
C ASP A 276 10.10 -6.82 2.15
N ASP A 277 10.24 -8.14 2.05
CA ASP A 277 11.23 -8.82 1.20
C ASP A 277 10.85 -8.83 -0.29
N LEU A 278 9.58 -8.55 -0.62
CA LEU A 278 9.05 -8.59 -1.99
C LEU A 278 8.79 -7.19 -2.57
N ILE A 279 8.59 -6.19 -1.72
CA ILE A 279 8.36 -4.79 -2.09
C ILE A 279 9.31 -3.92 -1.27
N MET A 280 10.37 -3.44 -1.94
CA MET A 280 11.33 -2.53 -1.34
C MET A 280 10.64 -1.23 -0.89
N HIS A 281 11.13 -0.58 0.18
CA HIS A 281 10.53 0.66 0.69
C HIS A 281 10.50 1.80 -0.34
N GLN A 282 11.47 1.86 -1.27
CA GLN A 282 11.46 2.84 -2.36
C GLN A 282 10.34 2.59 -3.38
N ASN A 283 9.65 1.45 -3.31
CA ASN A 283 8.50 1.08 -4.13
C ASN A 283 7.18 1.16 -3.36
N VAL A 284 7.15 1.71 -2.15
CA VAL A 284 5.92 1.94 -1.36
C VAL A 284 5.55 3.42 -1.42
N TYR A 285 4.42 3.72 -2.05
CA TYR A 285 3.90 5.07 -2.23
C TYR A 285 2.65 5.27 -1.38
N SER A 286 2.64 6.31 -0.55
CA SER A 286 1.43 6.82 0.08
C SER A 286 0.77 7.85 -0.83
N SER A 287 -0.48 7.60 -1.21
CA SER A 287 -1.30 8.55 -1.96
C SER A 287 -2.16 9.43 -1.06
N TRP A 288 -1.98 9.35 0.27
CA TRP A 288 -2.82 10.02 1.27
C TRP A 288 -3.01 11.53 1.01
N ASP A 289 -1.94 12.26 0.68
CA ASP A 289 -2.01 13.71 0.45
C ASP A 289 -2.15 14.10 -1.04
N VAL A 290 -1.76 13.21 -1.96
CA VAL A 290 -1.54 13.56 -3.38
C VAL A 290 -2.42 12.81 -4.37
N GLY A 291 -3.12 11.77 -3.91
CA GLY A 291 -3.97 10.91 -4.74
C GLY A 291 -3.21 9.90 -5.62
N LYS A 292 -3.86 8.78 -5.93
CA LYS A 292 -3.26 7.70 -6.75
C LYS A 292 -2.85 8.16 -8.16
N PRO A 293 -3.61 9.02 -8.88
CA PRO A 293 -3.21 9.50 -10.19
C PRO A 293 -1.83 10.19 -10.18
N LYS A 294 -1.52 10.96 -9.13
CA LYS A 294 -0.23 11.64 -9.00
C LYS A 294 0.90 10.64 -8.74
N CYS A 295 0.70 9.68 -7.85
CA CYS A 295 1.66 8.59 -7.61
C CYS A 295 1.95 7.81 -8.89
N PHE A 296 0.91 7.47 -9.67
CA PHE A 296 1.05 6.74 -10.93
C PHE A 296 1.85 7.56 -11.96
N SER A 297 1.66 8.88 -12.02
CA SER A 297 2.48 9.76 -12.88
C SER A 297 3.95 9.68 -12.51
N TRP A 298 4.29 9.76 -11.22
CA TRP A 298 5.67 9.63 -10.76
C TRP A 298 6.27 8.24 -11.05
N ILE A 299 5.48 7.18 -10.92
CA ILE A 299 5.89 5.82 -11.28
C ILE A 299 6.18 5.71 -12.78
N LYS A 300 5.30 6.27 -13.62
CA LYS A 300 5.48 6.32 -15.07
C LYS A 300 6.78 7.03 -15.45
N ASP A 301 7.04 8.19 -14.83
CA ASP A 301 8.26 8.97 -15.05
C ASP A 301 9.52 8.19 -14.61
N ARG A 302 9.43 7.46 -13.49
CA ARG A 302 10.53 6.65 -12.94
C ARG A 302 10.90 5.45 -13.83
N PHE A 303 9.91 4.75 -14.39
CA PHE A 303 10.10 3.54 -15.18
C PHE A 303 9.92 3.76 -16.69
N ASN A 304 10.12 4.98 -17.18
CA ASN A 304 9.87 5.31 -18.58
C ASN A 304 10.79 4.53 -19.54
N GLY A 305 10.21 3.90 -20.57
CA GLY A 305 10.93 3.19 -21.62
C GLY A 305 10.00 2.46 -22.60
N PRO A 306 10.44 2.19 -23.84
CA PRO A 306 9.60 1.61 -24.89
C PRO A 306 9.17 0.16 -24.63
N ASN A 307 9.91 -0.57 -23.78
CA ASN A 307 9.66 -1.98 -23.46
C ASN A 307 9.05 -2.19 -22.07
N VAL A 308 8.44 -1.14 -21.49
CA VAL A 308 7.85 -1.17 -20.14
C VAL A 308 6.34 -1.26 -20.24
N GLN A 309 5.77 -2.25 -19.58
CA GLN A 309 4.32 -2.46 -19.50
C GLN A 309 3.88 -2.36 -18.04
N PHE A 310 2.86 -1.56 -17.79
CA PHE A 310 2.29 -1.38 -16.46
C PHE A 310 1.00 -2.17 -16.33
N CYS A 311 0.74 -2.73 -15.15
CA CYS A 311 -0.56 -3.31 -14.82
C CYS A 311 -0.95 -2.95 -13.39
N VAL A 312 -2.16 -2.44 -13.23
CA VAL A 312 -2.72 -2.02 -11.95
C VAL A 312 -3.55 -3.16 -11.39
N ILE A 313 -3.43 -3.45 -10.10
CA ILE A 313 -4.14 -4.51 -9.41
C ILE A 313 -4.67 -3.94 -8.11
N GLY A 314 -5.99 -3.88 -7.95
CA GLY A 314 -6.64 -3.27 -6.79
C GLY A 314 -8.16 -3.48 -6.78
N ASP A 315 -8.81 -3.25 -5.64
CA ASP A 315 -10.26 -3.43 -5.47
C ASP A 315 -11.07 -2.13 -5.64
N GLY A 316 -10.43 -0.99 -5.43
CA GLY A 316 -11.02 0.33 -5.28
C GLY A 316 -11.20 1.13 -6.56
N TRP A 317 -11.97 2.21 -6.44
CA TRP A 317 -12.27 3.12 -7.54
C TRP A 317 -11.11 4.08 -7.86
N GLU A 318 -10.28 4.45 -6.88
CA GLU A 318 -9.19 5.41 -7.04
C GLU A 318 -8.09 4.88 -7.98
N GLU A 319 -7.72 3.61 -7.85
CA GLU A 319 -6.77 2.95 -8.77
C GLU A 319 -7.38 2.71 -10.14
N CYS A 320 -8.70 2.52 -10.24
CA CYS A 320 -9.41 2.40 -11.50
C CYS A 320 -9.37 3.71 -12.28
N GLU A 321 -9.67 4.83 -11.62
CA GLU A 321 -9.54 6.17 -12.20
C GLU A 321 -8.10 6.44 -12.65
N ALA A 322 -7.11 6.18 -11.78
CA ALA A 322 -5.71 6.38 -12.09
C ALA A 322 -5.24 5.50 -13.27
N ALA A 323 -5.65 4.22 -13.33
CA ALA A 323 -5.35 3.31 -14.43
C ALA A 323 -5.93 3.81 -15.76
N GLN A 324 -7.18 4.32 -15.75
CA GLN A 324 -7.82 4.88 -16.93
C GLN A 324 -7.08 6.12 -17.46
N ILE A 325 -6.71 7.05 -16.57
CA ILE A 325 -5.92 8.25 -16.93
C ILE A 325 -4.59 7.83 -17.57
N MET A 326 -3.93 6.81 -17.02
CA MET A 326 -2.65 6.32 -17.54
C MET A 326 -2.77 5.43 -18.78
N LYS A 327 -3.98 4.98 -19.12
CA LYS A 327 -4.28 3.94 -20.12
C LYS A 327 -3.56 2.63 -19.81
N TRP A 328 -3.55 2.23 -18.54
CA TRP A 328 -2.97 0.98 -18.07
C TRP A 328 -4.07 -0.06 -17.84
N PRO A 329 -3.81 -1.36 -18.13
CA PRO A 329 -4.71 -2.43 -17.77
C PRO A 329 -4.90 -2.52 -16.25
N LEU A 330 -6.14 -2.75 -15.83
CA LEU A 330 -6.53 -2.94 -14.43
C LEU A 330 -7.08 -4.36 -14.23
N VAL A 331 -6.58 -5.07 -13.23
CA VAL A 331 -7.20 -6.28 -12.69
C VAL A 331 -7.90 -5.92 -11.40
N GLN A 332 -9.23 -5.86 -11.44
CA GLN A 332 -10.04 -5.52 -10.28
C GLN A 332 -10.15 -6.71 -9.33
N ILE A 333 -9.68 -6.56 -8.10
CA ILE A 333 -9.81 -7.55 -7.02
C ILE A 333 -11.19 -7.43 -6.37
N ASP A 334 -11.78 -8.57 -6.02
CA ASP A 334 -12.99 -8.63 -5.21
C ASP A 334 -12.87 -9.74 -4.17
N HIS A 335 -12.76 -9.35 -2.90
CA HIS A 335 -12.56 -10.31 -1.81
C HIS A 335 -13.80 -11.17 -1.51
N ARG A 336 -14.98 -10.80 -2.06
CA ARG A 336 -16.21 -11.56 -1.88
C ARG A 336 -16.10 -12.93 -2.58
N PRO A 337 -16.83 -13.96 -2.11
CA PRO A 337 -16.72 -15.31 -2.68
C PRO A 337 -17.09 -15.42 -4.16
N SER A 338 -17.99 -14.54 -4.62
CA SER A 338 -18.43 -14.46 -6.02
C SER A 338 -17.51 -13.62 -6.91
N GLY A 339 -16.44 -13.03 -6.34
CA GLY A 339 -15.50 -12.19 -7.06
C GLY A 339 -14.76 -12.98 -8.14
N PHE A 340 -14.66 -12.41 -9.36
CA PHE A 340 -13.98 -13.06 -10.48
C PHE A 340 -12.47 -13.18 -10.26
N HIS A 341 -11.84 -12.12 -9.75
CA HIS A 341 -10.42 -12.10 -9.40
C HIS A 341 -10.28 -11.92 -7.90
N ARG A 342 -9.73 -12.95 -7.25
CA ARG A 342 -9.54 -12.98 -5.80
C ARG A 342 -8.38 -13.88 -5.42
N PHE A 343 -7.93 -13.79 -4.17
CA PHE A 343 -7.02 -14.76 -3.60
C PHE A 343 -7.77 -15.79 -2.73
N PRO A 344 -7.36 -17.07 -2.77
CA PRO A 344 -6.63 -17.72 -3.86
C PRO A 344 -7.41 -17.68 -5.18
N GLY A 345 -6.70 -17.64 -6.32
CA GLY A 345 -7.32 -17.76 -7.65
C GLY A 345 -6.67 -16.90 -8.73
N LEU A 346 -6.19 -15.71 -8.39
CA LEU A 346 -5.47 -14.85 -9.33
C LEU A 346 -4.13 -15.48 -9.74
N THR A 347 -3.81 -15.47 -11.03
CA THR A 347 -2.56 -16.02 -11.58
C THR A 347 -1.84 -15.03 -12.49
N LEU A 348 -0.51 -15.18 -12.65
CA LEU A 348 0.26 -14.37 -13.60
C LEU A 348 -0.24 -14.52 -15.05
N LYS A 349 -0.83 -15.67 -15.40
CA LYS A 349 -1.46 -15.88 -16.71
C LYS A 349 -2.67 -14.95 -16.89
N THR A 350 -3.51 -14.83 -15.87
CA THR A 350 -4.64 -13.90 -15.87
C THR A 350 -4.16 -12.47 -16.05
N VAL A 351 -3.18 -12.02 -15.26
CA VAL A 351 -2.63 -10.67 -15.39
C VAL A 351 -1.96 -10.45 -16.75
N GLY A 352 -1.25 -11.46 -17.27
CA GLY A 352 -0.65 -11.44 -18.60
C GLY A 352 -1.67 -11.24 -19.73
N TYR A 353 -2.86 -11.83 -19.62
CA TYR A 353 -3.95 -11.59 -20.56
C TYR A 353 -4.38 -10.12 -20.58
N TYR A 354 -4.63 -9.52 -19.42
CA TYR A 354 -4.97 -8.09 -19.31
C TYR A 354 -3.90 -7.19 -19.91
N ILE A 355 -2.63 -7.51 -19.68
CA ILE A 355 -1.50 -6.80 -20.27
C ILE A 355 -1.51 -6.93 -21.81
N SER A 356 -1.69 -8.14 -22.35
CA SER A 356 -1.68 -8.36 -23.81
C SER A 356 -2.79 -7.58 -24.53
N VAL A 357 -3.99 -7.49 -23.94
CA VAL A 357 -5.13 -6.77 -24.53
C VAL A 357 -4.82 -5.29 -24.77
N ILE A 358 -4.00 -4.66 -23.90
CA ILE A 358 -3.69 -3.23 -24.01
C ILE A 358 -2.40 -2.97 -24.78
N TYR A 359 -1.36 -3.78 -24.59
CA TYR A 359 -0.03 -3.49 -25.13
C TYR A 359 0.37 -4.32 -26.36
N GLU A 360 -0.36 -5.38 -26.68
CA GLU A 360 -0.10 -6.24 -27.84
C GLU A 360 -1.33 -6.23 -28.75
N PRO A 361 -1.60 -5.10 -29.45
CA PRO A 361 -2.69 -5.09 -30.42
C PRO A 361 -2.43 -6.18 -31.46
N SER A 362 -3.46 -6.99 -31.70
CA SER A 362 -3.46 -8.06 -32.69
C SER A 362 -2.88 -7.56 -34.01
N ASN A 363 -1.88 -8.28 -34.53
CA ASN A 363 -1.42 -8.16 -35.92
C ASN A 363 -2.56 -8.58 -36.86
N SER A 364 -3.56 -7.73 -37.02
CA SER A 364 -4.70 -7.95 -37.90
C SER A 364 -5.12 -6.62 -38.50
N GLU A 365 -4.32 -6.12 -39.45
CA GLU A 365 -4.71 -5.23 -40.54
C GLU A 365 -3.46 -4.96 -41.42
N SER A 366 -3.03 -5.96 -42.18
CA SER A 366 -2.19 -5.77 -43.39
C SER A 366 -2.10 -7.09 -44.14
N ASP A 367 -3.25 -7.64 -44.54
CA ASP A 367 -3.35 -8.63 -45.62
C ASP A 367 -4.77 -8.56 -46.20
N GLU A 368 -5.12 -7.43 -46.81
CA GLU A 368 -6.06 -7.44 -47.93
C GLU A 368 -5.38 -6.79 -49.12
N LYS A 369 -5.25 -7.60 -50.17
CA LYS A 369 -4.70 -7.30 -51.49
C LYS A 369 -5.68 -6.51 -52.34
#